data_AF-A0A9D5UL42-F1
#
_entry.id   AF-A0A9D5UL42-F1
#
_cell.length_a   1.000
_cell.length_b   1.000
_cell.length_c   1.000
_cell.angle_alpha   90.00
_cell.angle_beta   90.00
_cell.angle_gamma   90.00
#
_symmetry.space_group_name_H-M   'P 1'
#
loop_
_entity.id
_entity.type
_entity.pdbx_description
1 polymer ?
#
loop_
_entity_poly.entity_id
_entity_poly.type
_entity_poly.pdbx_seq_one_letter_code
_entity_poly.pdbx_strand_id
1 'polypeptide(L)'
;MRESQDSVNQIQEERKKRGEIKDISQSGKAIVGSMFAQLLHYLLLKNKEVGNIPAHILVTRSKAQAERMFEEDFKVYIGGEKQTPDCDMIIYNKNTKKFIILSLKTSLRERAGQTFKWKLLWEIANSSNTKLKDKFDIKYKGKVTPNICFVTADFYHEIDSSQHRGMFKFFDGSFIAKPNVEHDLVMSLSDLPAYIKKSLCR
;
A
#
# COMPACT_ATOMS: atom_id res chain seq x y z
N MET A 1 1.38 13.66 27.03
CA MET A 1 0.79 12.48 26.37
C MET A 1 -0.42 11.90 27.12
N ARG A 2 -0.43 11.82 28.47
CA ARG A 2 -1.60 11.28 29.20
C ARG A 2 -2.86 12.17 29.09
N GLU A 3 -2.75 13.49 29.21
CA GLU A 3 -3.91 14.41 29.10
C GLU A 3 -4.59 14.38 27.73
N SER A 4 -3.82 14.19 26.65
CA SER A 4 -4.36 14.04 25.29
C SER A 4 -5.08 12.70 25.11
N GLN A 5 -4.66 11.66 25.82
CA GLN A 5 -5.30 10.35 25.79
C GLN A 5 -6.68 10.40 26.43
N ASP A 6 -6.81 11.06 27.57
CA ASP A 6 -8.08 11.20 28.29
C ASP A 6 -9.10 12.01 27.48
N SER A 7 -8.65 13.10 26.86
CA SER A 7 -9.48 13.92 25.96
C SER A 7 -9.98 13.12 24.75
N VAL A 8 -9.11 12.30 24.14
CA VAL A 8 -9.48 11.45 23.00
C VAL A 8 -10.45 10.34 23.42
N ASN A 9 -10.24 9.72 24.58
CA ASN A 9 -11.14 8.71 25.13
C ASN A 9 -12.54 9.31 25.40
N GLN A 10 -12.61 10.54 25.92
CA GLN A 10 -13.86 11.22 26.21
C GLN A 10 -14.66 11.52 24.93
N ILE A 11 -14.00 12.03 23.89
CA ILE A 11 -14.61 12.25 22.56
C ILE A 11 -15.11 10.93 21.96
N GLN A 12 -14.35 9.85 22.10
CA GLN A 12 -14.72 8.53 21.57
C GLN A 12 -15.95 7.95 22.29
N GLU A 13 -16.03 8.08 23.62
CA GLU A 13 -17.19 7.67 24.40
C GLU A 13 -18.44 8.49 24.09
N GLU A 14 -18.31 9.81 23.89
CA GLU A 14 -19.43 10.65 23.44
C GLU A 14 -19.97 10.22 22.08
N ARG A 15 -19.09 9.93 21.12
CA ARG A 15 -19.49 9.44 19.79
C ARG A 15 -20.15 8.06 19.84
N LYS A 16 -19.70 7.18 20.75
CA LYS A 16 -20.37 5.90 21.00
C LYS A 16 -21.77 6.10 21.58
N LYS A 17 -21.92 7.01 22.55
CA LYS A 17 -23.22 7.39 23.14
C LYS A 17 -24.17 8.02 22.11
N ARG A 18 -23.66 8.77 21.13
CA ARG A 18 -24.43 9.32 20.00
C ARG A 18 -24.76 8.30 18.90
N GLY A 19 -24.30 7.04 19.02
CA GLY A 19 -24.53 6.00 18.02
C GLY A 19 -23.70 6.13 16.75
N GLU A 20 -22.77 7.08 16.69
CA GLU A 20 -21.88 7.33 15.55
C GLU A 20 -20.80 6.25 15.42
N ILE A 21 -20.47 5.58 16.53
CA ILE A 21 -19.46 4.55 16.62
C ILE A 21 -20.00 3.35 17.39
N LYS A 22 -19.90 2.15 16.80
CA LYS A 22 -20.27 0.89 17.49
C LYS A 22 -19.16 0.36 18.41
N ASP A 23 -17.90 0.54 18.01
CA ASP A 23 -16.72 0.05 18.74
C ASP A 23 -15.57 1.08 18.64
N ILE A 24 -15.22 1.65 19.80
CA ILE A 24 -14.17 2.66 19.96
C ILE A 24 -12.79 2.13 19.53
N SER A 25 -12.48 0.86 19.82
CA SER A 25 -11.19 0.25 19.49
C SER A 25 -11.00 0.11 17.97
N GLN A 26 -12.07 -0.26 17.27
CA GLN A 26 -12.05 -0.36 15.80
C GLN A 26 -12.00 1.02 15.14
N SER A 27 -12.73 2.00 15.68
CA SER A 27 -12.63 3.38 15.20
C SER A 27 -11.26 3.99 15.41
N GLY A 28 -10.61 3.73 16.54
CA GLY A 28 -9.22 4.16 16.80
C GLY A 28 -8.25 3.60 15.75
N LYS A 29 -8.31 2.29 15.46
CA LYS A 29 -7.46 1.65 14.43
C LYS A 29 -7.67 2.24 13.04
N ALA A 30 -8.93 2.47 12.65
CA ALA A 30 -9.26 3.05 11.36
C ALA A 30 -8.75 4.50 11.22
N ILE A 31 -8.89 5.32 12.28
CA ILE A 31 -8.38 6.69 12.31
C ILE A 31 -6.87 6.71 12.13
N VAL A 32 -6.14 5.91 12.90
CA VAL A 32 -4.67 5.83 12.83
C VAL A 32 -4.21 5.40 11.44
N GLY A 33 -4.84 4.38 10.84
CA GLY A 33 -4.52 3.95 9.47
C GLY A 33 -4.74 5.06 8.44
N SER A 34 -5.87 5.77 8.54
CA SER A 34 -6.17 6.92 7.67
C SER A 34 -5.17 8.07 7.85
N MET A 35 -4.82 8.41 9.10
CA MET A 35 -3.83 9.44 9.41
C MET A 35 -2.45 9.07 8.86
N PHE A 36 -2.03 7.81 9.00
CA PHE A 36 -0.77 7.35 8.43
C PHE A 36 -0.72 7.56 6.90
N ALA A 37 -1.80 7.18 6.20
CA ALA A 37 -1.90 7.39 4.77
C ALA A 37 -1.96 8.88 4.36
N GLN A 38 -2.64 9.72 5.15
CA GLN A 38 -2.69 11.18 4.93
C GLN A 38 -1.31 11.82 5.12
N LEU A 39 -0.60 11.45 6.19
CA LEU A 39 0.74 11.96 6.48
C LEU A 39 1.72 11.56 5.40
N LEU A 40 1.70 10.30 4.94
CA LEU A 40 2.56 9.88 3.84
C LEU A 40 2.24 10.65 2.55
N HIS A 41 0.96 10.88 2.26
CA HIS A 41 0.57 11.67 1.09
C HIS A 41 1.13 13.09 1.17
N TYR A 42 0.97 13.75 2.33
CA TYR A 42 1.51 15.07 2.58
C TYR A 42 3.04 15.10 2.42
N LEU A 43 3.75 14.11 2.99
CA LEU A 43 5.21 13.99 2.87
C LEU A 43 5.64 13.85 1.40
N LEU A 44 4.93 13.08 0.59
CA LEU A 44 5.23 12.95 -0.84
C LEU A 44 5.00 14.28 -1.59
N LEU A 45 3.94 15.02 -1.26
CA LEU A 45 3.71 16.35 -1.84
C LEU A 45 4.83 17.33 -1.45
N LYS A 46 5.28 17.31 -0.18
CA LYS A 46 6.44 18.11 0.26
C LYS A 46 7.74 17.71 -0.43
N ASN A 47 7.96 16.41 -0.63
CA ASN A 47 9.10 15.93 -1.41
C ASN A 47 9.05 16.39 -2.88
N LYS A 48 7.86 16.59 -3.44
CA LYS A 48 7.70 17.20 -4.77
C LYS A 48 8.02 18.69 -4.76
N GLU A 49 7.57 19.43 -3.75
CA GLU A 49 7.88 20.87 -3.61
C GLU A 49 9.39 21.14 -3.52
N VAL A 50 10.13 20.32 -2.78
CA VAL A 50 11.59 20.47 -2.62
C VAL A 50 12.41 19.79 -3.73
N GLY A 51 11.78 19.17 -4.72
CA GLY A 51 12.44 18.59 -5.89
C GLY A 51 12.99 17.16 -5.73
N ASN A 52 12.77 16.50 -4.59
CA ASN A 52 13.15 15.10 -4.38
C ASN A 52 12.35 14.14 -5.27
N ILE A 53 11.08 14.47 -5.54
CA ILE A 53 10.22 13.76 -6.50
C ILE A 53 9.90 14.69 -7.67
N PRO A 54 10.12 14.28 -8.93
CA PRO A 54 9.86 15.15 -10.08
C PRO A 54 8.42 15.66 -10.16
N ALA A 55 8.24 16.92 -10.62
CA ALA A 55 6.94 17.59 -10.67
C ALA A 55 5.89 16.81 -11.48
N HIS A 56 6.30 16.13 -12.55
CA HIS A 56 5.41 15.36 -13.44
C HIS A 56 4.93 14.01 -12.86
N ILE A 57 5.52 13.54 -11.75
CA ILE A 57 5.06 12.33 -11.05
C ILE A 57 3.85 12.67 -10.19
N LEU A 58 2.73 12.01 -10.40
CA LEU A 58 1.48 12.30 -9.70
C LEU A 58 1.23 11.29 -8.58
N VAL A 59 0.54 11.73 -7.54
CA VAL A 59 0.15 10.90 -6.40
C VAL A 59 -1.36 10.99 -6.24
N THR A 60 -2.04 9.87 -6.07
CA THR A 60 -3.47 9.83 -5.74
C THR A 60 -3.75 8.77 -4.68
N ARG A 61 -4.75 9.05 -3.85
CA ARG A 61 -5.34 8.08 -2.90
C ARG A 61 -6.72 7.59 -3.36
N SER A 62 -7.21 8.09 -4.49
CA SER A 62 -8.52 7.70 -4.99
C SER A 62 -8.41 6.40 -5.78
N LYS A 63 -8.83 5.29 -5.16
CA LYS A 63 -8.91 3.98 -5.84
C LYS A 63 -9.80 4.04 -7.09
N ALA A 64 -10.90 4.81 -7.06
CA ALA A 64 -11.76 4.98 -8.23
C ALA A 64 -11.05 5.72 -9.37
N GLN A 65 -10.24 6.75 -9.06
CA GLN A 65 -9.45 7.44 -10.08
C GLN A 65 -8.35 6.54 -10.65
N ALA A 66 -7.70 5.77 -9.79
CA ALA A 66 -6.72 4.77 -10.18
C ALA A 66 -7.29 3.72 -11.13
N GLU A 67 -8.41 3.11 -10.78
CA GLU A 67 -9.09 2.11 -11.62
C GLU A 67 -9.50 2.69 -12.98
N ARG A 68 -9.94 3.95 -13.03
CA ARG A 68 -10.25 4.62 -14.31
C ARG A 68 -9.01 4.91 -15.14
N MET A 69 -7.85 5.12 -14.52
CA MET A 69 -6.64 5.52 -15.21
C MET A 69 -5.87 4.33 -15.76
N PHE A 70 -5.83 3.24 -15.01
CA PHE A 70 -5.05 2.04 -15.32
C PHE A 70 -5.92 0.88 -15.80
N GLU A 71 -7.25 0.99 -15.69
CA GLU A 71 -8.24 0.05 -16.26
C GLU A 71 -7.85 -1.43 -16.07
N GLU A 72 -7.50 -2.12 -17.17
CA GLU A 72 -7.13 -3.54 -17.20
C GLU A 72 -5.76 -3.81 -16.56
N ASP A 73 -4.85 -2.83 -16.52
CA ASP A 73 -3.56 -2.95 -15.82
C ASP A 73 -3.73 -3.15 -14.30
N PHE A 74 -4.91 -2.79 -13.77
CA PHE A 74 -5.24 -2.83 -12.35
C PHE A 74 -6.07 -4.05 -11.93
N LYS A 75 -6.33 -5.00 -12.85
CA LYS A 75 -7.29 -6.09 -12.65
C LYS A 75 -6.68 -7.43 -13.03
N VAL A 76 -6.81 -8.40 -12.14
CA VAL A 76 -6.62 -9.83 -12.46
C VAL A 76 -7.98 -10.50 -12.39
N TYR A 77 -8.28 -11.41 -13.31
CA TYR A 77 -9.52 -12.18 -13.32
C TYR A 77 -9.25 -13.61 -12.88
N ILE A 78 -10.13 -14.20 -12.08
CA ILE A 78 -10.07 -15.62 -11.65
C ILE A 78 -11.45 -16.23 -11.86
N GLY A 79 -11.59 -17.20 -12.76
CA GLY A 79 -12.90 -17.80 -13.07
C GLY A 79 -13.94 -16.78 -13.52
N GLY A 80 -13.50 -15.71 -14.19
CA GLY A 80 -14.35 -14.57 -14.58
C GLY A 80 -14.50 -13.46 -13.53
N GLU A 81 -14.14 -13.69 -12.26
CA GLU A 81 -14.31 -12.72 -11.18
C GLU A 81 -13.15 -11.71 -11.10
N LYS A 82 -13.50 -10.42 -10.97
CA LYS A 82 -12.52 -9.32 -10.90
C LYS A 82 -11.83 -9.28 -9.54
N GLN A 83 -10.50 -9.28 -9.54
CA GLN A 83 -9.63 -9.06 -8.39
C GLN A 83 -8.81 -7.78 -8.56
N THR A 84 -8.94 -6.84 -7.62
CA THR A 84 -8.16 -5.59 -7.58
C THR A 84 -7.14 -5.64 -6.46
N PRO A 85 -6.00 -4.93 -6.57
CA PRO A 85 -5.05 -4.84 -5.47
C PRO A 85 -5.69 -4.16 -4.26
N ASP A 86 -5.22 -4.56 -3.09
CA ASP A 86 -5.26 -3.71 -1.91
C ASP A 86 -4.35 -2.51 -2.21
N CYS A 87 -4.91 -1.31 -2.18
CA CYS A 87 -4.23 -0.10 -2.65
C CYS A 87 -4.74 1.09 -1.85
N ASP A 88 -3.83 1.64 -1.05
CA ASP A 88 -4.09 2.83 -0.23
C ASP A 88 -3.63 4.11 -0.95
N MET A 89 -2.67 3.98 -1.88
CA MET A 89 -2.11 5.07 -2.66
C MET A 89 -1.52 4.58 -3.99
N ILE A 90 -1.54 5.44 -5.01
CA ILE A 90 -0.85 5.24 -6.28
C ILE A 90 0.05 6.42 -6.59
N ILE A 91 1.26 6.11 -7.04
CA ILE A 91 2.22 7.09 -7.55
C ILE A 91 2.51 6.73 -9.00
N TYR A 92 2.43 7.69 -9.91
CA TYR A 92 2.44 7.36 -11.33
C TYR A 92 3.00 8.47 -12.22
N ASN A 93 3.45 8.06 -13.40
CA ASN A 93 3.85 8.93 -14.48
C ASN A 93 2.87 8.76 -15.65
N LYS A 94 2.08 9.80 -15.94
CA LYS A 94 1.09 9.75 -17.05
C LYS A 94 1.74 9.51 -18.41
N ASN A 95 2.93 10.04 -18.61
CA ASN A 95 3.60 10.01 -19.91
C ASN A 95 4.09 8.60 -20.26
N THR A 96 4.60 7.86 -19.27
CA THR A 96 5.11 6.50 -19.46
C THR A 96 4.10 5.42 -19.11
N LYS A 97 2.94 5.79 -18.54
CA LYS A 97 1.95 4.91 -17.94
C LYS A 97 2.50 3.99 -16.83
N LYS A 98 3.72 4.23 -16.33
CA LYS A 98 4.31 3.50 -15.20
C LYS A 98 3.65 3.95 -13.90
N PHE A 99 3.41 3.00 -13.00
CA PHE A 99 2.82 3.30 -11.70
C PHE A 99 3.34 2.36 -10.59
N ILE A 100 3.26 2.87 -9.37
CA ILE A 100 3.53 2.18 -8.13
C ILE A 100 2.21 2.10 -7.36
N ILE A 101 1.81 0.88 -6.99
CA ILE A 101 0.76 0.62 -6.00
C ILE A 101 1.42 0.62 -4.63
N LEU A 102 0.89 1.39 -3.71
CA LEU A 102 1.35 1.44 -2.32
C LEU A 102 0.22 0.98 -1.39
N SER A 103 0.47 -0.12 -0.70
CA SER A 103 -0.31 -0.56 0.46
C SER A 103 0.31 -0.03 1.74
N LEU A 104 -0.50 0.60 2.58
CA LEU A 104 -0.05 1.29 3.78
C LEU A 104 -0.68 0.65 5.00
N LYS A 105 0.13 0.02 5.86
CA LYS A 105 -0.37 -0.65 7.06
C LYS A 105 0.35 -0.14 8.30
N THR A 106 -0.39 0.20 9.34
CA THR A 106 0.23 0.59 10.63
C THR A 106 0.82 -0.61 11.37
N SER A 107 0.33 -1.81 11.07
CA SER A 107 0.81 -3.10 11.58
C SER A 107 0.63 -4.18 10.52
N LEU A 108 1.42 -5.24 10.56
CA LEU A 108 1.45 -6.25 9.51
C LEU A 108 0.30 -7.25 9.66
N ARG A 109 0.28 -8.00 10.76
CA ARG A 109 -0.71 -9.06 11.09
C ARG A 109 -1.20 -9.83 9.84
N GLU A 110 -2.42 -10.34 9.85
CA GLU A 110 -3.04 -11.00 8.69
C GLU A 110 -3.28 -10.04 7.50
N ARG A 111 -3.30 -8.73 7.75
CA ARG A 111 -3.70 -7.70 6.77
C ARG A 111 -2.68 -7.52 5.66
N ALA A 112 -1.40 -7.72 5.92
CA ALA A 112 -0.37 -7.65 4.88
C ALA A 112 -0.51 -8.79 3.84
N GLY A 113 -1.17 -9.90 4.22
CA GLY A 113 -1.48 -11.00 3.31
C GLY A 113 -2.38 -10.63 2.13
N GLN A 114 -3.21 -9.59 2.26
CA GLN A 114 -4.10 -9.14 1.17
C GLN A 114 -3.31 -8.54 0.00
N THR A 115 -2.30 -7.71 0.29
CA THR A 115 -1.44 -7.13 -0.75
C THR A 115 -0.60 -8.21 -1.41
N PHE A 116 -0.02 -9.10 -0.60
CA PHE A 116 0.77 -10.24 -1.09
C PHE A 116 -0.05 -11.16 -2.02
N LYS A 117 -1.29 -11.49 -1.66
CA LYS A 117 -2.18 -12.33 -2.49
C LYS A 117 -2.33 -11.73 -3.89
N TRP A 118 -2.57 -10.42 -4.00
CA TRP A 118 -2.77 -9.81 -5.31
C TRP A 118 -1.51 -9.82 -6.17
N LYS A 119 -0.35 -9.51 -5.57
CA LYS A 119 0.95 -9.63 -6.25
C LYS A 119 1.18 -11.05 -6.79
N LEU A 120 0.92 -12.06 -5.97
CA LEU A 120 1.07 -13.46 -6.38
C LEU A 120 0.14 -13.82 -7.55
N LEU A 121 -1.12 -13.37 -7.50
CA LEU A 121 -2.07 -13.57 -8.60
C LEU A 121 -1.60 -12.91 -9.89
N TRP A 122 -1.09 -11.68 -9.80
CA TRP A 122 -0.55 -10.95 -10.93
C TRP A 122 0.68 -11.65 -11.52
N GLU A 123 1.63 -12.07 -10.68
CA GLU A 123 2.83 -12.83 -11.09
C GLU A 123 2.44 -14.15 -11.79
N ILE A 124 1.47 -14.90 -11.24
CA ILE A 124 0.97 -16.13 -11.87
C ILE A 124 0.36 -15.82 -13.24
N ALA A 125 -0.51 -14.80 -13.30
CA ALA A 125 -1.19 -14.41 -14.53
C ALA A 125 -0.22 -14.00 -15.64
N ASN A 126 0.88 -13.36 -15.28
CA ASN A 126 1.90 -12.87 -16.20
C ASN A 126 3.07 -13.87 -16.42
N SER A 127 3.10 -14.97 -15.68
CA SER A 127 4.12 -16.01 -15.86
C SER A 127 3.92 -16.80 -17.15
N SER A 128 5.01 -17.37 -17.67
CA SER A 128 4.95 -18.33 -18.79
C SER A 128 4.32 -19.68 -18.41
N ASN A 129 4.15 -19.97 -17.11
CA ASN A 129 3.61 -21.23 -16.62
C ASN A 129 2.07 -21.26 -16.75
N THR A 130 1.57 -22.08 -17.68
CA THR A 130 0.12 -22.17 -17.95
C THR A 130 -0.64 -23.03 -16.94
N LYS A 131 0.00 -23.99 -16.27
CA LYS A 131 -0.70 -24.97 -15.42
C LYS A 131 -1.56 -24.34 -14.32
N LEU A 132 -1.04 -23.31 -13.64
CA LEU A 132 -1.79 -22.61 -12.59
C LEU A 132 -2.85 -21.67 -13.17
N LYS A 133 -2.56 -21.05 -14.32
CA LYS A 133 -3.51 -20.17 -15.01
C LYS A 133 -4.72 -20.97 -15.47
N ASP A 134 -4.51 -22.13 -16.08
CA ASP A 134 -5.58 -22.98 -16.59
C ASP A 134 -6.39 -23.58 -15.45
N LYS A 135 -5.74 -24.06 -14.38
CA LYS A 135 -6.41 -24.66 -13.21
C LYS A 135 -7.41 -23.71 -12.55
N PHE A 136 -7.06 -22.43 -12.44
CA PHE A 136 -7.84 -21.43 -11.71
C PHE A 136 -8.52 -20.41 -12.65
N ASP A 137 -8.44 -20.60 -13.97
CA ASP A 137 -8.87 -19.64 -15.00
C ASP A 137 -8.38 -18.20 -14.71
N ILE A 138 -7.07 -18.07 -14.48
CA ILE A 138 -6.45 -16.77 -14.17
C ILE A 138 -6.12 -16.04 -15.46
N LYS A 139 -6.63 -14.81 -15.61
CA LYS A 139 -6.41 -13.96 -16.79
C LYS A 139 -5.96 -12.56 -16.36
N TYR A 140 -4.96 -12.02 -17.04
CA TYR A 140 -4.54 -10.62 -16.93
C TYR A 140 -4.52 -10.01 -18.32
N LYS A 141 -5.22 -8.88 -18.49
CA LYS A 141 -5.34 -8.16 -19.77
C LYS A 141 -4.53 -6.87 -19.83
N GLY A 142 -3.89 -6.51 -18.72
CA GLY A 142 -3.00 -5.37 -18.64
C GLY A 142 -1.78 -5.53 -19.55
N LYS A 143 -1.23 -4.40 -19.95
CA LYS A 143 -0.01 -4.26 -20.75
C LYS A 143 1.13 -3.64 -19.95
N VAL A 144 0.85 -3.10 -18.77
CA VAL A 144 1.83 -2.45 -17.89
C VAL A 144 2.11 -3.33 -16.69
N THR A 145 3.39 -3.48 -16.35
CA THR A 145 3.82 -4.09 -15.09
C THR A 145 3.71 -3.08 -13.95
N PRO A 146 2.80 -3.28 -12.97
CA PRO A 146 2.77 -2.48 -11.77
C PRO A 146 3.98 -2.76 -10.87
N ASN A 147 4.54 -1.71 -10.26
CA ASN A 147 5.40 -1.88 -9.09
C ASN A 147 4.52 -1.94 -7.84
N ILE A 148 4.51 -3.07 -7.14
CA ILE A 148 3.66 -3.29 -5.97
C ILE A 148 4.54 -3.16 -4.74
N CYS A 149 4.31 -2.07 -4.01
CA CYS A 149 5.06 -1.71 -2.84
C CYS A 149 4.21 -1.73 -1.57
N PHE A 150 4.89 -1.87 -0.45
CA PHE A 150 4.29 -1.94 0.86
C PHE A 150 5.00 -0.97 1.81
N VAL A 151 4.25 -0.27 2.66
CA VAL A 151 4.81 0.61 3.69
C VAL A 151 4.17 0.28 5.03
N THR A 152 5.00 0.18 6.07
CA THR A 152 4.53 -0.04 7.42
C THR A 152 5.09 0.93 8.46
N ALA A 153 4.27 1.29 9.44
CA ALA A 153 4.76 1.93 10.66
C ALA A 153 5.26 0.90 11.69
N ASP A 154 4.88 -0.36 11.51
CA ASP A 154 5.33 -1.51 12.29
C ASP A 154 5.14 -1.33 13.81
N PHE A 155 3.96 -0.88 14.24
CA PHE A 155 3.71 -0.55 15.65
C PHE A 155 3.97 -1.69 16.66
N TYR A 156 3.98 -2.95 16.22
CA TYR A 156 4.20 -4.10 17.08
C TYR A 156 5.53 -4.83 16.82
N HIS A 157 6.46 -4.22 16.08
CA HIS A 157 7.80 -4.80 15.82
C HIS A 157 7.73 -6.20 15.17
N GLU A 158 6.92 -6.32 14.12
CA GLU A 158 6.55 -7.59 13.51
C GLU A 158 7.41 -7.95 12.29
N ILE A 159 8.23 -7.02 11.80
CA ILE A 159 8.99 -7.18 10.54
C ILE A 159 9.96 -8.36 10.55
N ASP A 160 10.48 -8.72 11.73
CA ASP A 160 11.48 -9.78 11.89
C ASP A 160 10.85 -11.18 11.96
N SER A 161 9.52 -11.26 12.02
CA SER A 161 8.83 -12.55 12.05
C SER A 161 9.10 -13.33 10.75
N SER A 162 9.31 -14.64 10.86
CA SER A 162 9.61 -15.49 9.70
C SER A 162 8.53 -15.41 8.61
N GLN A 163 7.26 -15.32 9.02
CA GLN A 163 6.12 -15.18 8.11
C GLN A 163 6.17 -13.86 7.35
N HIS A 164 6.42 -12.74 8.03
CA HIS A 164 6.49 -11.43 7.39
C HIS A 164 7.73 -11.28 6.50
N ARG A 165 8.88 -11.80 6.94
CA ARG A 165 10.10 -11.87 6.10
C ARG A 165 9.86 -12.64 4.82
N GLY A 166 9.15 -13.77 4.88
CA GLY A 166 8.74 -14.53 3.69
C GLY A 166 7.82 -13.72 2.77
N MET A 167 6.86 -13.02 3.35
CA MET A 167 5.93 -12.16 2.61
C MET A 167 6.62 -10.97 1.91
N PHE A 168 7.61 -10.33 2.54
CA PHE A 168 8.30 -9.18 1.93
C PHE A 168 9.02 -9.51 0.63
N LYS A 169 9.41 -10.77 0.42
CA LYS A 169 10.05 -11.23 -0.83
C LYS A 169 9.16 -11.08 -2.07
N PHE A 170 7.85 -10.94 -1.88
CA PHE A 170 6.93 -10.80 -3.01
C PHE A 170 6.79 -9.35 -3.47
N PHE A 171 7.03 -8.36 -2.61
CA PHE A 171 6.87 -6.95 -2.98
C PHE A 171 8.07 -6.43 -3.76
N ASP A 172 7.82 -5.53 -4.72
CA ASP A 172 8.87 -4.86 -5.49
C ASP A 172 9.63 -3.82 -4.64
N GLY A 173 9.03 -3.41 -3.52
CA GLY A 173 9.67 -2.59 -2.50
C GLY A 173 8.88 -2.58 -1.20
N SER A 174 9.55 -2.79 -0.07
CA SER A 174 8.96 -2.70 1.26
C SER A 174 9.65 -1.58 2.04
N PHE A 175 8.88 -0.74 2.73
CA PHE A 175 9.40 0.42 3.44
C PHE A 175 8.90 0.47 4.89
N ILE A 176 9.73 0.98 5.80
CA ILE A 176 9.36 1.13 7.20
C ILE A 176 9.53 2.58 7.70
N ALA A 177 8.50 3.07 8.40
CA ALA A 177 8.48 4.39 9.02
C ALA A 177 9.10 4.36 10.43
N LYS A 178 10.28 3.77 10.57
CA LYS A 178 11.06 3.75 11.81
C LYS A 178 12.50 4.20 11.53
N PRO A 179 13.11 4.98 12.42
CA PRO A 179 14.52 5.34 12.28
C PRO A 179 15.42 4.11 12.50
N ASN A 180 16.58 4.11 11.85
CA ASN A 180 17.68 3.17 12.10
C ASN A 180 17.31 1.68 12.03
N VAL A 181 16.52 1.29 11.02
CA VAL A 181 16.19 -0.11 10.77
C VAL A 181 17.14 -0.67 9.71
N GLU A 182 18.01 -1.58 10.12
CA GLU A 182 18.82 -2.38 9.20
C GLU A 182 18.08 -3.70 8.92
N HIS A 183 17.57 -3.85 7.69
CA HIS A 183 16.83 -5.05 7.30
C HIS A 183 16.98 -5.32 5.79
N ASP A 184 17.35 -6.55 5.43
CA ASP A 184 17.73 -6.91 4.05
C ASP A 184 16.61 -6.72 3.00
N LEU A 185 15.35 -6.87 3.43
CA LEU A 185 14.18 -6.84 2.54
C LEU A 185 13.33 -5.58 2.71
N VAL A 186 13.65 -4.70 3.67
CA VAL A 186 12.82 -3.56 4.04
C VAL A 186 13.69 -2.32 4.12
N MET A 187 13.39 -1.33 3.28
CA MET A 187 14.08 -0.06 3.20
C MET A 187 13.54 0.95 4.21
N SER A 188 14.32 1.98 4.51
CA SER A 188 13.80 3.12 5.28
C SER A 188 12.76 3.86 4.45
N LEU A 189 11.71 4.39 5.10
CA LEU A 189 10.74 5.25 4.42
C LEU A 189 11.39 6.47 3.74
N SER A 190 12.54 6.93 4.25
CA SER A 190 13.34 8.00 3.62
C SER A 190 13.82 7.67 2.21
N ASP A 191 13.90 6.39 1.85
CA ASP A 191 14.39 5.93 0.54
C ASP A 191 13.27 5.93 -0.52
N LEU A 192 12.01 6.08 -0.10
CA LEU A 192 10.85 6.03 -0.99
C LEU A 192 10.90 7.08 -2.12
N PRO A 193 11.28 8.36 -1.90
CA PRO A 193 11.44 9.33 -2.98
C PRO A 193 12.46 8.89 -4.05
N ALA A 194 13.60 8.34 -3.63
CA ALA A 194 14.63 7.85 -4.55
C ALA A 194 14.13 6.63 -5.33
N TYR A 195 13.42 5.72 -4.66
CA TYR A 195 12.78 4.57 -5.30
C TYR A 195 11.75 5.01 -6.35
N ILE A 196 10.86 5.96 -6.02
CA ILE A 196 9.87 6.51 -6.96
C ILE A 196 10.54 7.04 -8.24
N LYS A 197 11.61 7.83 -8.08
CA LYS A 197 12.36 8.38 -9.21
C LYS A 197 12.95 7.26 -10.07
N LYS A 198 13.57 6.26 -9.44
CA LYS A 198 14.16 5.10 -10.14
C LYS A 198 13.10 4.31 -10.93
N SER A 199 11.94 4.08 -10.34
CA SER A 199 10.90 3.20 -10.89
C SER A 199 10.00 3.87 -11.95
N LEU A 200 9.87 5.20 -11.93
CA LEU A 200 8.92 5.92 -12.80
C LEU A 200 9.55 6.87 -13.83
N CYS A 201 10.84 7.20 -13.70
CA CYS A 201 11.53 8.17 -14.57
C CYS A 201 12.58 7.55 -15.50
N ARG A 202 13.00 6.31 -15.25
CA ARG A 202 13.69 5.46 -16.22
C ARG A 202 12.63 4.66 -16.96
#